data_AF-A0A1Q9SCZ7-F1
#
_entry.id   AF-A0A1Q9SCZ7-F1
#
_cell.length_a   1.000
_cell.length_b   1.000
_cell.length_c   1.000
_cell.angle_alpha   90.00
_cell.angle_beta   90.00
_cell.angle_gamma   90.00
#
_symmetry.space_group_name_H-M   'P 1'
#
loop_
_entity.id
_entity.type
_entity.pdbx_description
1 polymer ?
#
loop_
_entity_poly.entity_id
_entity_poly.type
_entity_poly.pdbx_seq_one_letter_code
_entity_poly.pdbx_strand_id
1 'polypeptide(L)'
;MPAICDGCGAAHSWATREQRLYELQNILDQEEIDDVDRLWIDEQMERLRAGGGEIPERQEKEIWLGVKKRAPGLFGTAGKAVLSGVVSAGVKAALGL
;
A
#
# COMPACT_ATOMS: atom_id res chain seq x y z
N MET A 1 -17.06 12.31 -6.64
CA MET A 1 -16.92 11.91 -5.23
C MET A 1 -15.49 11.44 -5.02
N PRO A 2 -14.83 11.80 -3.90
CA PRO A 2 -13.48 11.34 -3.64
C PRO A 2 -13.45 9.82 -3.50
N ALA A 3 -12.32 9.20 -3.84
CA ALA A 3 -12.11 7.76 -3.67
C ALA A 3 -11.81 7.41 -2.19
N ILE A 4 -11.22 8.36 -1.46
CA ILE A 4 -10.83 8.23 -0.06
C ILE A 4 -11.69 9.20 0.76
N CYS A 5 -12.10 8.77 1.95
CA CYS A 5 -12.85 9.62 2.87
C CYS A 5 -11.92 10.63 3.54
N ASP A 6 -12.14 11.93 3.31
CA ASP A 6 -11.33 13.01 3.88
C ASP A 6 -11.37 13.05 5.43
N GLY A 7 -12.41 12.49 6.05
CA GLY A 7 -12.56 12.48 7.51
C GLY A 7 -11.89 11.31 8.21
N CYS A 8 -11.79 10.14 7.57
CA CYS A 8 -11.25 8.93 8.23
C CYS A 8 -10.15 8.21 7.44
N GLY A 9 -9.78 8.67 6.24
CA GLY A 9 -8.75 8.05 5.40
C GLY A 9 -9.15 6.70 4.79
N ALA A 10 -10.38 6.21 5.05
CA ALA A 10 -10.84 4.94 4.50
C ALA A 10 -11.20 5.07 3.02
N ALA A 11 -10.77 4.09 2.22
CA ALA A 11 -11.16 4.01 0.82
C ALA A 11 -12.63 3.56 0.69
N HIS A 12 -13.40 4.29 -0.13
CA HIS A 12 -14.78 3.94 -0.45
C HIS A 12 -14.87 2.67 -1.32
N SER A 13 -16.07 2.09 -1.41
CA SER A 13 -16.30 0.85 -2.17
C SER A 13 -16.04 0.99 -3.67
N TRP A 14 -16.20 2.19 -4.23
CA TRP A 14 -15.89 2.50 -5.63
C TRP A 14 -14.43 2.87 -5.88
N ALA A 15 -13.59 2.94 -4.83
CA ALA A 15 -12.18 3.27 -4.99
C ALA A 15 -11.44 2.12 -5.70
N THR A 16 -10.87 2.44 -6.86
CA THR A 16 -10.09 1.50 -7.66
C THR A 16 -8.81 1.08 -6.92
N ARG A 17 -8.21 -0.05 -7.33
CA ARG A 17 -6.91 -0.49 -6.82
C ARG A 17 -5.86 0.60 -6.99
N GLU A 18 -5.82 1.23 -8.15
CA GLU A 18 -4.85 2.28 -8.49
C GLU A 18 -4.98 3.49 -7.56
N GLN A 19 -6.21 3.99 -7.35
CA GLN A 19 -6.46 5.10 -6.41
C GLN A 19 -6.03 4.77 -4.99
N ARG A 20 -6.24 3.52 -4.55
CA ARG A 20 -5.77 3.06 -3.24
C ARG A 20 -4.25 3.01 -3.16
N LEU A 21 -3.57 2.60 -4.23
CA LEU A 21 -2.10 2.61 -4.28
C LEU A 21 -1.53 4.04 -4.25
N TYR A 22 -2.16 5.00 -4.92
CA TYR A 22 -1.77 6.42 -4.78
C TYR A 22 -1.99 6.94 -3.37
N GLU A 23 -3.08 6.57 -2.72
CA GLU A 23 -3.30 6.99 -1.33
C GLU A 23 -2.24 6.41 -0.39
N LEU A 24 -1.84 5.15 -0.58
CA LEU A 24 -0.72 4.59 0.18
C LEU A 24 0.58 5.37 -0.07
N GLN A 25 0.81 5.85 -1.30
CA GLN A 25 1.95 6.71 -1.62
C GLN A 25 1.88 8.04 -0.86
N ASN A 26 0.71 8.69 -0.81
CA ASN A 26 0.50 9.94 -0.06
C ASN A 26 0.77 9.77 1.44
N ILE A 27 0.41 8.62 2.01
CA ILE A 27 0.69 8.28 3.40
C ILE A 27 2.19 8.08 3.60
N LEU A 28 2.82 7.32 2.70
CA LEU A 28 4.27 7.13 2.70
C LEU A 28 5.01 8.47 2.61
N ASP A 29 4.56 9.42 1.78
CA ASP A 29 5.18 10.77 1.64
C ASP A 29 5.20 11.57 2.95
N GLN A 30 4.38 11.20 3.94
CA GLN A 30 4.33 11.83 5.26
C GLN A 30 5.20 11.12 6.30
N GLU A 31 5.73 9.93 5.98
CA GLU A 31 6.62 9.19 6.86
C GLU A 31 8.08 9.65 6.71
N GLU A 32 8.80 9.69 7.83
CA GLU A 32 10.26 9.86 7.82
C GLU A 32 10.93 8.55 7.38
N ILE A 33 11.13 8.40 6.08
CA ILE A 33 11.82 7.28 5.44
C ILE A 33 13.12 7.82 4.83
N ASP A 34 14.25 7.13 5.00
CA ASP A 34 15.50 7.54 4.36
C ASP A 34 15.41 7.43 2.83
N ASP A 35 16.24 8.20 2.12
CA ASP A 35 16.19 8.33 0.66
C ASP A 35 16.37 6.98 -0.07
N VAL A 36 17.17 6.07 0.49
CA VAL A 36 17.46 4.78 -0.14
C VAL A 36 16.25 3.85 -0.03
N ASP A 37 15.69 3.75 1.17
CA ASP A 37 14.47 2.98 1.40
C ASP A 37 13.27 3.59 0.68
N ARG A 38 13.20 4.92 0.58
CA ARG A 38 12.18 5.64 -0.19
C ARG A 38 12.20 5.26 -1.66
N LEU A 39 13.38 5.36 -2.30
CA LEU A 39 13.53 5.01 -3.70
C LEU A 39 13.09 3.57 -3.98
N TRP A 40 13.49 2.64 -3.10
CA TRP A 40 13.09 1.24 -3.24
C TRP A 40 11.57 1.04 -3.12
N ILE A 41 10.93 1.72 -2.16
CA ILE A 41 9.48 1.66 -1.96
C ILE A 41 8.76 2.21 -3.19
N ASP A 42 9.18 3.36 -3.72
CA ASP A 42 8.54 4.00 -4.87
C ASP A 42 8.59 3.10 -6.11
N GLU A 43 9.73 2.43 -6.35
CA GLU A 43 9.86 1.42 -7.40
C GLU A 43 8.89 0.23 -7.20
N GLN A 44 8.70 -0.22 -5.96
CA GLN A 44 7.77 -1.33 -5.70
C GLN A 44 6.31 -0.92 -5.84
N MET A 45 5.97 0.29 -5.40
CA MET A 45 4.63 0.86 -5.58
C MET A 45 4.29 1.00 -7.06
N GLU A 46 5.27 1.41 -7.88
CA GLU A 46 5.10 1.48 -9.33
C GLU A 46 4.91 0.09 -9.95
N ARG A 47 5.68 -0.92 -9.51
CA ARG A 47 5.47 -2.31 -9.94
C ARG A 47 4.05 -2.77 -9.63
N LEU A 48 3.55 -2.51 -8.43
CA LEU A 48 2.19 -2.86 -8.01
C LEU A 48 1.11 -2.19 -8.87
N ARG A 49 1.33 -0.94 -9.30
CA ARG A 49 0.45 -0.20 -10.21
C ARG A 49 0.49 -0.80 -11.62
N ALA A 50 1.68 -0.91 -12.20
CA ALA A 50 1.89 -1.42 -13.55
C ALA A 50 1.39 -2.87 -13.72
N GLY A 51 1.50 -3.69 -12.67
CA GLY A 51 1.04 -5.07 -12.69
C GLY A 51 -0.48 -5.24 -12.66
N GLY A 52 -1.28 -4.18 -12.47
CA GLY A 52 -2.75 -4.24 -12.61
C GLY A 52 -3.49 -5.21 -11.69
N GLY A 53 -2.83 -5.79 -10.68
CA GLY A 53 -3.38 -6.88 -9.85
C GLY A 53 -3.06 -8.29 -10.35
N GLU A 54 -2.26 -8.43 -11.40
CA GLU A 54 -1.82 -9.72 -11.97
C GLU A 54 -0.44 -10.19 -11.44
N ILE A 55 0.14 -9.45 -10.49
CA ILE A 55 1.41 -9.84 -9.88
C ILE A 55 1.21 -11.16 -9.10
N PRO A 56 2.08 -12.17 -9.30
CA PRO A 56 2.00 -13.42 -8.55
C PRO A 56 2.00 -13.17 -7.04
N GLU A 57 1.15 -13.89 -6.30
CA GLU A 57 0.98 -13.70 -4.84
C GLU A 57 2.32 -13.76 -4.08
N ARG A 58 3.22 -14.65 -4.47
CA ARG A 58 4.57 -14.74 -3.88
C ARG A 58 5.35 -13.43 -4.04
N GLN A 59 5.30 -12.82 -5.22
CA GLN A 59 5.99 -11.57 -5.51
C GLN A 59 5.30 -10.39 -4.81
N GLU A 60 3.96 -10.36 -4.79
CA GLU A 60 3.20 -9.38 -4.02
C GLU A 60 3.56 -9.45 -2.53
N LYS A 61 3.68 -10.65 -1.97
CA LYS A 61 4.12 -10.88 -0.59
C LYS A 61 5.52 -10.34 -0.32
N GLU A 62 6.48 -10.63 -1.20
CA GLU A 62 7.87 -10.15 -1.07
C GLU A 62 7.92 -8.61 -1.10
N ILE A 63 7.15 -7.99 -1.99
CA ILE A 63 7.02 -6.54 -2.07
C ILE A 63 6.48 -5.98 -0.75
N TRP A 64 5.31 -6.43 -0.28
CA TRP A 64 4.69 -5.85 0.91
C TRP A 64 5.48 -6.10 2.20
N LEU A 65 6.15 -7.24 2.33
CA LEU A 65 7.06 -7.49 3.45
C LEU A 65 8.26 -6.54 3.42
N GLY A 66 8.80 -6.27 2.22
CA GLY A 66 9.86 -5.29 2.04
C GLY A 66 9.42 -3.87 2.35
N VAL A 67 8.20 -3.47 1.98
CA VAL A 67 7.62 -2.17 2.36
C VAL A 67 7.43 -2.10 3.87
N LYS A 68 6.86 -3.14 4.50
CA LYS A 68 6.64 -3.18 5.95
C LYS A 68 7.92 -3.04 6.77
N LYS A 69 9.04 -3.58 6.26
CA LYS A 69 10.34 -3.46 6.91
C LYS A 69 10.87 -2.02 6.92
N ARG A 70 10.59 -1.26 5.85
CA ARG A 70 11.15 0.07 5.59
C ARG A 70 10.24 1.22 6.03
N ALA A 71 8.95 1.03 5.84
CA ALA A 71 7.88 1.94 6.23
C ALA A 71 6.84 1.20 7.08
N PRO A 72 7.20 0.85 8.34
CA PRO A 72 6.27 0.16 9.23
C PRO A 72 5.07 1.05 9.60
N GLY A 73 5.19 2.38 9.50
CA GLY A 73 4.11 3.33 9.77
C GLY A 73 2.89 3.13 8.86
N LEU A 74 3.12 2.71 7.60
CA LEU A 74 2.08 2.47 6.61
C LEU A 74 1.10 1.37 7.06
N PHE A 75 1.59 0.43 7.87
CA PHE A 75 0.80 -0.68 8.40
C PHE A 75 0.09 -0.33 9.72
N GLY A 76 0.26 0.91 10.19
CA GLY A 76 -0.48 1.51 11.29
C GLY A 76 -1.88 1.98 10.88
N THR A 77 -2.50 2.80 11.72
CA THR A 77 -3.95 3.09 11.65
C THR A 77 -4.40 3.71 10.33
N ALA A 78 -3.65 4.68 9.78
CA ALA A 78 -4.03 5.38 8.57
C ALA A 78 -3.96 4.48 7.32
N GLY A 79 -2.83 3.79 7.11
CA GLY A 79 -2.65 2.97 5.92
C GLY A 79 -3.31 1.58 5.99
N LYS A 80 -3.55 1.02 7.18
CA LYS A 80 -4.16 -0.32 7.35
C LYS A 80 -5.52 -0.45 6.66
N ALA A 81 -6.37 0.58 6.74
CA ALA A 81 -7.69 0.58 6.11
C ALA A 81 -7.59 0.53 4.57
N VAL A 82 -6.63 1.26 4.00
CA VAL A 82 -6.39 1.32 2.55
C VAL A 82 -5.72 0.03 2.05
N LEU A 83 -4.69 -0.45 2.76
CA LEU A 83 -3.95 -1.69 2.50
C LEU A 83 -4.88 -2.90 2.38
N SER A 84 -5.89 -3.00 3.24
CA SER A 84 -6.83 -4.13 3.24
C SER A 84 -7.60 -4.32 1.93
N GLY A 85 -7.75 -3.27 1.11
CA GLY A 85 -8.37 -3.36 -0.22
C GLY A 85 -7.39 -3.45 -1.39
N VAL A 86 -6.08 -3.47 -1.13
CA VAL A 86 -5.04 -3.63 -2.14
C VAL A 86 -4.34 -4.97 -1.96
N VAL A 87 -4.05 -5.40 -0.74
CA VAL A 87 -3.35 -6.66 -0.51
C VAL A 87 -4.28 -7.86 -0.81
N SER A 88 -3.79 -8.84 -1.58
CA SER A 88 -4.52 -10.09 -1.81
C SER A 88 -4.77 -10.88 -0.52
N ALA A 89 -5.81 -11.71 -0.53
CA ALA A 89 -6.24 -12.46 0.66
C ALA A 89 -5.12 -13.34 1.26
N GLY A 90 -4.32 -14.00 0.43
CA GLY A 90 -3.20 -14.85 0.87
C GLY A 90 -2.05 -14.09 1.54
N VAL A 91 -1.91 -12.79 1.24
CA VAL A 91 -0.82 -11.97 1.77
C VAL A 91 -1.21 -11.23 3.07
N LYS A 92 -2.51 -10.96 3.29
CA LYS A 92 -2.99 -10.24 4.49
C LYS A 92 -2.49 -10.84 5.81
N ALA A 93 -2.58 -12.16 5.94
CA ALA A 93 -2.13 -12.88 7.14
C ALA A 93 -0.63 -12.67 7.42
N ALA A 94 0.21 -12.61 6.39
CA ALA A 94 1.65 -12.37 6.54
C ALA A 94 1.96 -10.93 6.98
N LEU A 95 1.04 -9.99 6.75
CA LEU A 95 1.20 -8.58 7.10
C LEU A 95 0.50 -8.21 8.42
N GLY A 96 -0.29 -9.12 9.01
CA GLY A 96 -1.09 -8.84 10.21
C GLY A 96 -2.28 -7.92 9.95
N LEU A 97 -2.81 -7.97 8.72
CA LEU A 97 -3.97 -7.21 8.26
C LEU A 97 -5.26 -7.99 8.49
#